data_AF-A0A0Q4R0Y7-F1
#
_entry.id   AF-A0A0Q4R0Y7-F1
#
_cell.length_a   1.000
_cell.length_b   1.000
_cell.length_c   1.000
_cell.angle_alpha   90.00
_cell.angle_beta   90.00
_cell.angle_gamma   90.00
#
_symmetry.space_group_name_H-M   'P 1'
#
loop_
_entity.id
_entity.type
_entity.pdbx_description
1 polymer ?
#
loop_
_entity_poly.entity_id
_entity_poly.type
_entity_poly.pdbx_seq_one_letter_code
_entity_poly.pdbx_strand_id
1 'polypeptide(L)'
;MPKAAFDRLLRVCPCLYNQIKIPASARAIVHFCELTLGTPITSANVHDAFLIQHPHKGPGFNPGPVMPCGAGGAIMESLCSEVLTSCGIPAMFTDASGWPVWEMPGHVLMNSGKMASLQALGDILIPCAPTNLVISIKSEVARERLLYSANSIEGVGFGFFKEPEEFWTSSRMSLYKRMGFSAIYMPDMTHAAVINHVLAAGDARHAVNINGTDLYRPLSVFGDDMKRVVGRSSALL
;
A
#
# COMPACT_ATOMS: atom_id res chain seq x y z
N MET A 1 -6.89 33.87 -2.58
CA MET A 1 -5.50 33.43 -2.30
C MET A 1 -4.94 32.73 -3.53
N PRO A 2 -3.66 32.95 -3.89
CA PRO A 2 -3.00 32.19 -4.96
C PRO A 2 -3.00 30.69 -4.66
N LYS A 3 -3.15 29.84 -5.69
CA LYS A 3 -3.14 28.37 -5.56
C LYS A 3 -1.95 27.85 -4.73
N ALA A 4 -0.74 28.36 -5.00
CA ALA A 4 0.48 28.00 -4.27
C ALA A 4 0.43 28.31 -2.77
N ALA A 5 -0.33 29.32 -2.34
CA ALA A 5 -0.49 29.65 -0.93
C ALA A 5 -1.41 28.65 -0.23
N PHE A 6 -2.48 28.19 -0.90
CA PHE A 6 -3.32 27.11 -0.41
C PHE A 6 -2.56 25.78 -0.35
N ASP A 7 -1.78 25.45 -1.39
CA ASP A 7 -0.99 24.22 -1.40
C ASP A 7 -0.01 24.16 -0.22
N ARG A 8 0.64 25.28 0.12
CA ARG A 8 1.49 25.37 1.31
C ARG A 8 0.72 25.18 2.62
N LEU A 9 -0.45 25.83 2.74
CA LEU A 9 -1.29 25.74 3.93
C LEU A 9 -1.78 24.29 4.15
N LEU A 10 -2.19 23.61 3.09
CA LEU A 10 -2.68 22.23 3.14
C LEU A 10 -1.60 21.20 3.41
N ARG A 11 -0.32 21.51 3.17
CA ARG A 11 0.80 20.67 3.64
C ARG A 11 0.91 20.68 5.15
N VAL A 12 0.61 21.81 5.79
CA VAL A 12 0.69 21.98 7.25
C VAL A 12 -0.59 21.48 7.93
N CYS A 13 -1.74 21.78 7.34
CA CYS A 13 -3.04 21.42 7.89
C CYS A 13 -3.94 20.87 6.77
N PRO A 14 -3.80 19.58 6.43
CA PRO A 14 -4.53 18.96 5.33
C PRO A 14 -6.04 19.06 5.50
N CYS A 15 -6.54 19.02 6.75
CA CYS A 15 -7.97 19.02 7.03
C CYS A 15 -8.69 20.32 6.60
N LEU A 16 -7.96 21.43 6.39
CA LEU A 16 -8.54 22.69 5.95
C LEU A 16 -9.26 22.60 4.60
N TYR A 17 -9.02 21.58 3.77
CA TYR A 17 -9.74 21.44 2.50
C TYR A 17 -11.26 21.42 2.68
N ASN A 18 -11.77 20.98 3.84
CA ASN A 18 -13.22 20.95 4.09
C ASN A 18 -13.83 22.33 4.42
N GLN A 19 -12.99 23.36 4.56
CA GLN A 19 -13.37 24.75 4.82
C GLN A 19 -13.18 25.66 3.59
N ILE A 20 -12.56 25.15 2.52
CA ILE A 20 -12.25 25.92 1.31
C ILE A 20 -12.68 25.15 0.05
N LYS A 21 -13.08 25.88 -1.00
CA LYS A 21 -13.63 25.27 -2.23
C LYS A 21 -12.54 24.67 -3.14
N ILE A 22 -11.91 23.58 -2.68
CA ILE A 22 -10.89 22.82 -3.42
C ILE A 22 -11.12 21.31 -3.27
N PRO A 23 -10.64 20.49 -4.23
CA PRO A 23 -10.68 19.04 -4.10
C PRO A 23 -9.82 18.55 -2.92
N ALA A 24 -10.26 17.48 -2.25
CA ALA A 24 -9.44 16.81 -1.26
C ALA A 24 -8.19 16.20 -1.90
N SER A 25 -7.06 16.25 -1.19
CA SER A 25 -5.87 15.49 -1.56
C SER A 25 -5.88 14.11 -0.88
N ALA A 26 -5.15 13.14 -1.43
CA ALA A 26 -4.99 11.82 -0.80
C ALA A 26 -4.44 11.93 0.64
N ARG A 27 -3.43 12.79 0.85
CA ARG A 27 -2.87 13.07 2.18
C ARG A 27 -3.93 13.60 3.14
N ALA A 28 -4.84 14.44 2.67
CA ALA A 28 -5.89 14.96 3.54
C ALA A 28 -6.93 13.90 3.91
N ILE A 29 -7.32 13.03 2.98
CA ILE A 29 -8.20 11.89 3.27
C ILE A 29 -7.55 10.96 4.31
N VAL A 30 -6.28 10.62 4.13
CA VAL A 30 -5.51 9.79 5.06
C VAL A 30 -5.41 10.46 6.44
N HIS A 31 -5.13 11.77 6.49
CA HIS A 31 -5.11 12.50 7.74
C HIS A 31 -6.48 12.49 8.46
N PHE A 32 -7.59 12.59 7.72
CA PHE A 32 -8.93 12.42 8.32
C PHE A 32 -9.17 11.01 8.85
N CYS A 33 -8.59 9.98 8.22
CA CYS A 33 -8.65 8.62 8.76
C CYS A 33 -7.91 8.53 10.10
N GLU A 34 -6.72 9.11 10.22
CA GLU A 34 -5.98 9.20 11.49
C GLU A 34 -6.77 9.92 12.58
N LEU A 35 -7.40 11.06 12.24
CA LEU A 35 -8.27 11.80 13.17
C LEU A 35 -9.47 10.98 13.62
N THR A 36 -10.06 10.19 12.71
CA THR A 36 -11.20 9.31 13.00
C THR A 36 -10.78 8.13 13.87
N LEU A 37 -9.59 7.56 13.62
CA LEU A 37 -9.00 6.49 14.44
C LEU A 37 -8.51 6.97 15.80
N GLY A 38 -8.17 8.26 15.92
CA GLY A 38 -7.54 8.84 17.11
C GLY A 38 -6.07 8.45 17.29
N THR A 39 -5.44 7.87 16.28
CA THR A 39 -4.06 7.37 16.32
C THR A 39 -3.43 7.39 14.92
N PRO A 40 -2.09 7.48 14.79
CA PRO A 40 -1.41 7.31 13.50
C PRO A 40 -1.72 5.96 12.85
N ILE A 41 -1.65 5.95 11.52
CA ILE A 41 -1.82 4.72 10.73
C ILE A 41 -0.53 3.88 10.83
N THR A 42 -0.71 2.59 11.08
CA THR A 42 0.33 1.57 11.23
C THR A 42 -0.14 0.27 10.55
N SER A 43 0.72 -0.74 10.49
CA SER A 43 0.34 -2.07 10.01
C SER A 43 -0.88 -2.64 10.74
N ALA A 44 -1.02 -2.34 12.04
CA ALA A 44 -2.09 -2.90 12.86
C ALA A 44 -3.49 -2.33 12.58
N ASN A 45 -3.59 -1.12 12.00
CA ASN A 45 -4.88 -0.41 11.85
C ASN A 45 -5.11 0.15 10.43
N VAL A 46 -4.22 -0.10 9.47
CA VAL A 46 -4.36 0.42 8.10
C VAL A 46 -5.61 -0.12 7.40
N HIS A 47 -6.04 -1.34 7.73
CA HIS A 47 -7.31 -1.87 7.22
C HIS A 47 -8.50 -1.09 7.78
N ASP A 48 -8.49 -0.70 9.05
CA ASP A 48 -9.54 0.13 9.65
C ASP A 48 -9.58 1.53 9.00
N ALA A 49 -8.40 2.12 8.74
CA ALA A 49 -8.27 3.37 8.00
C ALA A 49 -8.89 3.28 6.59
N PHE A 50 -8.71 2.15 5.92
CA PHE A 50 -9.35 1.86 4.64
C PHE A 50 -10.88 1.75 4.79
N LEU A 51 -11.37 1.02 5.79
CA LEU A 51 -12.81 0.81 6.02
C LEU A 51 -13.55 2.10 6.38
N ILE A 52 -12.91 3.00 7.14
CA ILE A 52 -13.48 4.32 7.48
C ILE A 52 -13.92 5.05 6.20
N GLN A 53 -13.09 5.05 5.16
CA GLN A 53 -13.38 5.74 3.89
C GLN A 53 -14.62 5.20 3.17
N HIS A 54 -15.09 4.00 3.53
CA HIS A 54 -16.24 3.36 2.92
C HIS A 54 -17.50 3.65 3.74
N PRO A 55 -18.48 4.39 3.19
CA PRO A 55 -19.68 4.82 3.91
C PRO A 55 -20.50 3.68 4.53
N HIS A 56 -20.29 2.44 4.07
CA HIS A 56 -21.04 1.26 4.45
C HIS A 56 -20.29 0.29 5.37
N LYS A 57 -19.04 0.57 5.76
CA LYS A 57 -18.15 -0.44 6.39
C LYS A 57 -17.46 -0.04 7.70
N GLY A 58 -17.71 1.15 8.24
CA GLY A 58 -17.02 1.61 9.46
C GLY A 58 -17.72 2.78 10.13
N PRO A 59 -17.12 3.39 11.18
CA PRO A 59 -17.66 4.61 11.75
C PRO A 59 -17.77 5.65 10.63
N GLY A 60 -18.89 6.39 10.62
CA GLY A 60 -19.21 7.28 9.51
C GLY A 60 -18.05 8.24 9.20
N PHE A 61 -17.46 8.10 8.02
CA PHE A 61 -16.53 9.08 7.50
C PHE A 61 -17.28 10.37 7.21
N ASN A 62 -17.06 11.38 8.06
CA ASN A 62 -17.59 12.72 7.86
C ASN A 62 -16.45 13.73 7.67
N PRO A 63 -15.84 13.77 6.49
CA PRO A 63 -14.88 14.80 6.13
C PRO A 63 -15.51 16.20 5.97
N GLY A 64 -16.83 16.34 6.12
CA GLY A 64 -17.57 17.55 5.74
C GLY A 64 -17.87 17.60 4.23
N PRO A 65 -18.17 18.78 3.65
CA PRO A 65 -18.47 18.91 2.24
C PRO A 65 -17.22 18.68 1.39
N VAL A 66 -17.02 17.45 0.92
CA VAL A 66 -15.91 17.09 0.04
C VAL A 66 -16.31 17.30 -1.40
N MET A 67 -15.53 18.06 -2.15
CA MET A 67 -15.62 18.00 -3.60
C MET A 67 -15.08 16.64 -4.06
N PRO A 68 -15.87 15.82 -4.79
CA PRO A 68 -15.44 14.50 -5.23
C PRO A 68 -14.12 14.58 -5.99
N CYS A 69 -13.16 13.73 -5.62
CA CYS A 69 -11.91 13.57 -6.34
C CYS A 69 -11.72 12.09 -6.69
N GLY A 70 -11.48 11.79 -7.97
CA GLY A 70 -11.19 10.44 -8.45
C GLY A 70 -9.75 10.01 -8.14
N ALA A 71 -9.38 9.95 -6.87
CA ALA A 71 -8.00 9.73 -6.42
C ALA A 71 -7.81 8.42 -5.63
N GLY A 72 -8.69 7.43 -5.80
CA GLY A 72 -8.67 6.18 -5.02
C GLY A 72 -7.29 5.50 -4.99
N GLY A 73 -6.60 5.38 -6.13
CA GLY A 73 -5.25 4.81 -6.18
C GLY A 73 -4.23 5.58 -5.35
N ALA A 74 -4.23 6.91 -5.44
CA ALA A 74 -3.34 7.77 -4.66
C ALA A 74 -3.64 7.72 -3.15
N ILE A 75 -4.90 7.50 -2.77
CA ILE A 75 -5.29 7.29 -1.36
C ILE A 75 -4.72 5.96 -0.86
N MET A 76 -4.83 4.87 -1.62
CA MET A 76 -4.27 3.58 -1.23
C MET A 76 -2.74 3.62 -1.14
N GLU A 77 -2.09 4.29 -2.09
CA GLU A 77 -0.64 4.55 -2.05
C GLU A 77 -0.26 5.33 -0.79
N SER A 78 -1.02 6.38 -0.45
CA SER A 78 -0.80 7.18 0.75
C SER A 78 -1.01 6.36 2.03
N LEU A 79 -2.01 5.48 2.10
CA LEU A 79 -2.20 4.58 3.25
C LEU A 79 -0.98 3.67 3.47
N CYS A 80 -0.48 3.04 2.41
CA CYS A 80 0.72 2.21 2.48
C CYS A 80 1.96 3.04 2.90
N SER A 81 2.09 4.25 2.35
CA SER A 81 3.14 5.21 2.70
C SER A 81 3.14 5.59 4.19
N GLU A 82 1.98 5.78 4.82
CA GLU A 82 1.90 6.03 6.26
C GLU A 82 2.33 4.82 7.08
N VAL A 83 1.96 3.60 6.67
CA VAL A 83 2.44 2.38 7.34
C VAL A 83 3.96 2.31 7.31
N LEU A 84 4.57 2.50 6.14
CA LEU A 84 6.03 2.55 5.98
C LEU A 84 6.66 3.63 6.86
N THR A 85 6.09 4.84 6.86
CA THR A 85 6.57 5.98 7.64
C THR A 85 6.49 5.68 9.14
N SER A 86 5.40 5.10 9.62
CA SER A 86 5.22 4.71 11.03
C SER A 86 6.26 3.69 11.52
N CYS A 87 6.80 2.88 10.59
CA CYS A 87 7.83 1.89 10.87
C CYS A 87 9.26 2.43 10.70
N GLY A 88 9.43 3.73 10.43
CA GLY A 88 10.73 4.38 10.26
C GLY A 88 11.26 4.34 8.82
N ILE A 89 10.39 4.19 7.82
CA ILE A 89 10.72 4.21 6.39
C ILE A 89 9.97 5.36 5.73
N PRO A 90 10.39 6.62 5.94
CA PRO A 90 9.66 7.79 5.45
C PRO A 90 9.62 7.89 3.92
N ALA A 91 8.62 8.60 3.40
CA ALA A 91 8.59 8.95 1.97
C ALA A 91 9.74 9.90 1.64
N MET A 92 10.48 9.63 0.57
CA MET A 92 11.58 10.47 0.12
C MET A 92 11.06 11.79 -0.45
N PHE A 93 11.76 12.88 -0.15
CA PHE A 93 11.49 14.17 -0.77
C PHE A 93 11.85 14.14 -2.25
N THR A 94 11.12 14.90 -3.06
CA THR A 94 11.49 15.17 -4.44
C THR A 94 12.25 16.47 -4.55
N ASP A 95 13.28 16.49 -5.39
CA ASP A 95 14.04 17.69 -5.73
C ASP A 95 13.25 18.61 -6.68
N ALA A 96 13.86 19.75 -7.06
CA ALA A 96 13.25 20.69 -8.00
C ALA A 96 12.99 20.09 -9.40
N SER A 97 13.66 18.97 -9.73
CA SER A 97 13.51 18.27 -11.00
C SER A 97 12.42 17.18 -10.97
N GLY A 98 11.81 16.95 -9.81
CA GLY A 98 10.74 15.97 -9.59
C GLY A 98 11.25 14.54 -9.40
N TRP A 99 12.53 14.37 -9.07
CA TRP A 99 13.15 13.08 -8.74
C TRP A 99 13.33 12.93 -7.24
N PRO A 100 13.22 11.71 -6.67
CA PRO A 100 13.50 11.46 -5.26
C PRO A 100 14.96 11.77 -4.91
N VAL A 101 15.15 12.43 -3.76
CA VAL A 101 16.44 12.55 -3.10
C VAL A 101 16.66 11.25 -2.32
N TRP A 102 17.66 10.47 -2.74
CA TRP A 102 17.91 9.15 -2.18
C TRP A 102 18.45 9.22 -0.76
N GLU A 103 17.60 8.87 0.21
CA GLU A 103 17.92 8.79 1.62
C GLU A 103 17.45 7.44 2.19
N MET A 104 18.28 6.80 3.02
CA MET A 104 17.98 5.49 3.59
C MET A 104 17.91 5.55 5.12
N PRO A 105 16.93 4.88 5.74
CA PRO A 105 15.80 4.17 5.12
C PRO A 105 14.77 5.14 4.51
N GLY A 106 14.15 4.75 3.41
CA GLY A 106 13.08 5.54 2.78
C GLY A 106 12.38 4.80 1.66
N HIS A 107 11.25 5.35 1.20
CA HIS A 107 10.47 4.81 0.08
C HIS A 107 10.07 5.88 -0.93
N VAL A 108 9.78 5.47 -2.16
CA VAL A 108 9.43 6.38 -3.25
C VAL A 108 8.00 6.12 -3.71
N LEU A 109 7.19 7.18 -3.76
CA LEU A 109 5.85 7.19 -4.34
C LEU A 109 5.96 7.32 -5.87
N MET A 110 5.26 6.48 -6.63
CA MET A 110 5.37 6.43 -8.08
C MET A 110 4.17 7.04 -8.82
N ASN A 111 3.07 7.35 -8.14
CA ASN A 111 1.90 7.96 -8.81
C ASN A 111 2.05 9.47 -9.11
N SER A 112 3.19 10.09 -8.81
CA SER A 112 3.39 11.53 -8.99
C SER A 112 4.75 11.87 -9.60
N GLY A 113 4.85 13.08 -10.15
CA GLY A 113 6.10 13.59 -10.72
C GLY A 113 6.57 12.83 -11.96
N LYS A 114 7.89 12.78 -12.18
CA LYS A 114 8.51 12.08 -13.31
C LYS A 114 8.53 10.56 -13.16
N MET A 115 8.18 10.06 -11.97
CA MET A 115 8.09 8.63 -11.67
C MET A 115 6.79 7.99 -12.19
N ALA A 116 5.83 8.78 -12.69
CA ALA A 116 4.55 8.27 -13.21
C ALA A 116 4.70 7.23 -14.34
N SER A 117 5.79 7.30 -15.13
CA SER A 117 6.08 6.28 -16.16
C SER A 117 6.48 4.92 -15.56
N LEU A 118 7.00 4.90 -14.33
CA LEU A 118 7.35 3.69 -13.60
C LEU A 118 6.15 3.07 -12.87
N GLN A 119 4.98 3.74 -12.88
CA GLN A 119 3.72 3.19 -12.34
C GLN A 119 3.35 1.84 -12.98
N ALA A 120 3.83 1.57 -14.20
CA ALA A 120 3.66 0.27 -14.86
C ALA A 120 4.31 -0.89 -14.08
N LEU A 121 5.28 -0.61 -13.21
CA LEU A 121 5.98 -1.60 -12.39
C LEU A 121 5.33 -1.76 -11.00
N GLY A 122 4.57 -0.77 -10.53
CA GLY A 122 3.86 -0.78 -9.24
C GLY A 122 3.55 0.62 -8.73
N ASP A 123 3.30 0.75 -7.42
CA ASP A 123 2.85 2.01 -6.82
C ASP A 123 3.89 2.62 -5.89
N ILE A 124 4.65 1.81 -5.13
CA ILE A 124 5.76 2.28 -4.26
C ILE A 124 7.04 1.49 -4.56
N LEU A 125 8.19 2.17 -4.52
CA LEU A 125 9.50 1.54 -4.63
C LEU A 125 10.25 1.62 -3.29
N ILE A 126 10.77 0.47 -2.84
CA ILE A 126 11.63 0.32 -1.67
C ILE A 126 13.04 -0.01 -2.15
N PRO A 127 14.06 0.81 -1.82
CA PRO A 127 15.42 0.51 -2.21
C PRO A 127 15.98 -0.64 -1.37
N CYS A 128 16.43 -1.70 -2.03
CA CYS A 128 17.06 -2.87 -1.40
C CYS A 128 17.89 -3.66 -2.45
N ALA A 129 18.73 -4.58 -1.97
CA ALA A 129 19.52 -5.48 -2.82
C ALA A 129 18.82 -6.85 -3.00
N PRO A 130 19.10 -7.60 -4.08
CA PRO A 130 19.93 -7.23 -5.23
C PRO A 130 19.21 -6.28 -6.20
N THR A 131 17.89 -6.22 -6.12
CA THR A 131 17.02 -5.32 -6.90
C THR A 131 16.07 -4.60 -5.97
N ASN A 132 15.72 -3.36 -6.31
CA ASN A 132 14.70 -2.61 -5.59
C ASN A 132 13.39 -3.42 -5.56
N LEU A 133 12.73 -3.41 -4.41
CA LEU A 133 11.45 -4.06 -4.23
C LEU A 133 10.33 -3.12 -4.68
N VAL A 134 9.40 -3.64 -5.47
CA VAL A 134 8.23 -2.88 -5.89
C VAL A 134 6.99 -3.32 -5.13
N ILE A 135 6.25 -2.37 -4.59
CA ILE A 135 4.98 -2.61 -3.90
C ILE A 135 3.85 -2.28 -4.87
N SER A 136 3.07 -3.30 -5.21
CA SER A 136 1.85 -3.16 -5.99
C SER A 136 0.66 -3.09 -5.05
N ILE A 137 0.01 -1.94 -5.03
CA ILE A 137 -1.09 -1.61 -4.12
C ILE A 137 -2.43 -1.87 -4.80
N LYS A 138 -3.34 -2.55 -4.12
CA LYS A 138 -4.68 -2.88 -4.64
C LYS A 138 -5.75 -2.62 -3.58
N SER A 139 -6.95 -2.29 -4.05
CA SER A 139 -8.12 -2.15 -3.18
C SER A 139 -8.74 -3.53 -2.90
N GLU A 140 -10.06 -3.66 -2.98
CA GLU A 140 -10.79 -4.84 -2.48
C GLU A 140 -10.71 -6.08 -3.36
N VAL A 141 -10.43 -5.90 -4.65
CA VAL A 141 -10.56 -6.95 -5.68
C VAL A 141 -9.21 -7.12 -6.36
N ALA A 142 -8.60 -8.30 -6.23
CA ALA A 142 -7.28 -8.59 -6.79
C ALA A 142 -7.37 -8.80 -8.31
N ARG A 143 -8.37 -9.56 -8.76
CA ARG A 143 -8.64 -9.98 -10.17
C ARG A 143 -7.36 -10.08 -11.03
N GLU A 144 -7.44 -9.81 -12.33
CA GLU A 144 -6.29 -9.90 -13.23
C GLU A 144 -5.26 -8.77 -13.00
N ARG A 145 -5.60 -7.74 -12.21
CA ARG A 145 -4.81 -6.50 -12.10
C ARG A 145 -3.59 -6.62 -11.21
N LEU A 146 -3.58 -7.56 -10.25
CA LEU A 146 -2.36 -7.84 -9.48
C LEU A 146 -1.28 -8.50 -10.35
N LEU A 147 -1.68 -9.17 -11.44
CA LEU A 147 -0.75 -9.91 -12.30
C LEU A 147 -0.01 -9.04 -13.31
N TYR A 148 -0.45 -7.80 -13.56
CA TYR A 148 0.20 -6.90 -14.52
C TYR A 148 1.29 -6.02 -13.91
N SER A 149 1.41 -5.97 -12.58
CA SER A 149 2.34 -5.05 -11.90
C SER A 149 3.73 -5.66 -11.70
N ALA A 150 3.83 -6.96 -11.40
CA ALA A 150 5.12 -7.62 -11.25
C ALA A 150 5.52 -8.28 -12.58
N ASN A 151 6.13 -7.50 -13.49
CA ASN A 151 6.72 -8.04 -14.72
C ASN A 151 8.22 -8.24 -14.52
N SER A 152 8.61 -9.41 -14.00
CA SER A 152 10.01 -9.84 -13.86
C SER A 152 10.88 -9.02 -12.89
N ILE A 153 10.27 -8.17 -12.06
CA ILE A 153 10.92 -7.47 -10.95
C ILE A 153 10.33 -8.01 -9.65
N GLU A 154 11.18 -8.21 -8.65
CA GLU A 154 10.73 -8.68 -7.34
C GLU A 154 9.73 -7.69 -6.73
N GLY A 155 8.55 -8.20 -6.40
CA GLY A 155 7.43 -7.40 -5.95
C GLY A 155 6.73 -7.96 -4.73
N VAL A 156 6.01 -7.08 -4.03
CA VAL A 156 5.03 -7.47 -3.02
C VAL A 156 3.66 -6.89 -3.36
N GLY A 157 2.62 -7.66 -3.10
CA GLY A 157 1.24 -7.17 -3.16
C GLY A 157 0.87 -6.57 -1.81
N PHE A 158 0.33 -5.36 -1.79
CA PHE A 158 -0.29 -4.78 -0.60
C PHE A 158 -1.75 -4.50 -0.94
N GLY A 159 -2.71 -5.16 -0.29
CA GLY A 159 -4.10 -4.89 -0.65
C GLY A 159 -5.11 -5.12 0.45
N PHE A 160 -6.26 -4.50 0.25
CA PHE A 160 -7.41 -4.54 1.16
C PHE A 160 -8.42 -5.62 0.73
N PHE A 161 -7.91 -6.78 0.35
CA PHE A 161 -8.66 -7.86 -0.28
C PHE A 161 -9.75 -8.42 0.65
N LYS A 162 -10.94 -8.67 0.10
CA LYS A 162 -12.10 -9.18 0.85
C LYS A 162 -12.56 -10.58 0.44
N GLU A 163 -12.11 -11.08 -0.72
CA GLU A 163 -12.53 -12.35 -1.33
C GLU A 163 -11.35 -13.36 -1.25
N PRO A 164 -11.23 -14.15 -0.17
CA PRO A 164 -10.12 -15.09 0.01
C PRO A 164 -10.05 -16.17 -1.10
N GLU A 165 -11.17 -16.49 -1.72
CA GLU A 165 -11.30 -17.43 -2.82
C GLU A 165 -10.49 -17.07 -4.07
N GLU A 166 -10.09 -15.80 -4.21
CA GLU A 166 -9.21 -15.36 -5.30
C GLU A 166 -7.76 -15.89 -5.18
N PHE A 167 -7.37 -16.40 -4.00
CA PHE A 167 -5.96 -16.68 -3.70
C PHE A 167 -5.60 -18.16 -3.60
N TRP A 168 -6.49 -19.02 -3.11
CA TRP A 168 -6.09 -20.36 -2.65
C TRP A 168 -6.02 -21.45 -3.72
N THR A 169 -6.26 -21.17 -5.01
CA THR A 169 -6.09 -22.21 -6.05
C THR A 169 -4.61 -22.41 -6.38
N SER A 170 -4.17 -23.66 -6.54
CA SER A 170 -2.80 -23.99 -6.92
C SER A 170 -2.34 -23.28 -8.20
N SER A 171 -3.25 -23.11 -9.16
CA SER A 171 -3.00 -22.35 -10.39
C SER A 171 -2.70 -20.87 -10.14
N ARG A 172 -3.45 -20.21 -9.23
CA ARG A 172 -3.22 -18.80 -8.88
C ARG A 172 -1.96 -18.63 -8.05
N MET A 173 -1.76 -19.47 -7.02
CA MET A 173 -0.53 -19.45 -6.22
C MET A 173 0.73 -19.58 -7.09
N SER A 174 0.72 -20.51 -8.06
CA SER A 174 1.83 -20.69 -9.00
C SER A 174 2.01 -19.47 -9.91
N LEU A 175 0.91 -18.84 -10.32
CA LEU A 175 0.95 -17.66 -11.17
C LEU A 175 1.55 -16.45 -10.44
N TYR A 176 1.15 -16.16 -9.20
CA TYR A 176 1.73 -15.06 -8.41
C TYR A 176 3.25 -15.20 -8.27
N LYS A 177 3.74 -16.42 -8.01
CA LYS A 177 5.17 -16.69 -7.92
C LYS A 177 5.90 -16.48 -9.24
N ARG A 178 5.29 -16.91 -10.36
CA ARG A 178 5.85 -16.67 -11.70
C ARG A 178 5.91 -15.19 -12.07
N MET A 179 4.99 -14.37 -11.56
CA MET A 179 5.04 -12.91 -11.74
C MET A 179 6.11 -12.26 -10.84
N GLY A 180 6.71 -12.97 -9.89
CA GLY A 180 7.76 -12.42 -9.03
C GLY A 180 7.25 -11.83 -7.71
N PHE A 181 6.04 -12.20 -7.27
CA PHE A 181 5.58 -11.86 -5.93
C PHE A 181 6.31 -12.69 -4.87
N SER A 182 7.09 -12.00 -4.02
CA SER A 182 7.71 -12.59 -2.84
C SER A 182 6.74 -12.62 -1.65
N ALA A 183 5.80 -11.68 -1.57
CA ALA A 183 4.73 -11.68 -0.56
C ALA A 183 3.47 -10.96 -1.06
N ILE A 184 2.32 -11.33 -0.53
CA ILE A 184 1.02 -10.69 -0.74
C ILE A 184 0.39 -10.44 0.63
N TYR A 185 0.38 -9.17 1.03
CA TYR A 185 -0.21 -8.67 2.25
C TYR A 185 -1.69 -8.41 2.07
N MET A 186 -2.50 -8.94 2.99
CA MET A 186 -3.96 -8.85 2.96
C MET A 186 -4.52 -8.65 4.38
N PRO A 187 -5.78 -8.20 4.54
CA PRO A 187 -6.38 -8.05 5.87
C PRO A 187 -6.30 -9.35 6.67
N ASP A 188 -6.02 -9.25 7.96
CA ASP A 188 -5.74 -10.39 8.84
C ASP A 188 -6.83 -11.47 8.79
N MET A 189 -8.11 -11.07 8.71
CA MET A 189 -9.24 -11.98 8.55
C MET A 189 -9.22 -12.72 7.20
N THR A 190 -8.90 -12.02 6.10
CA THR A 190 -8.76 -12.61 4.77
C THR A 190 -7.57 -13.57 4.73
N HIS A 191 -6.44 -13.18 5.34
CA HIS A 191 -5.26 -14.04 5.47
C HIS A 191 -5.60 -15.34 6.21
N ALA A 192 -6.27 -15.24 7.36
CA ALA A 192 -6.68 -16.41 8.14
C ALA A 192 -7.58 -17.35 7.31
N ALA A 193 -8.54 -16.80 6.54
CA ALA A 193 -9.40 -17.60 5.66
C ALA A 193 -8.60 -18.32 4.55
N VAL A 194 -7.64 -17.62 3.92
CA VAL A 194 -6.77 -18.19 2.89
C VAL A 194 -5.93 -19.34 3.45
N ILE A 195 -5.22 -19.10 4.54
CA ILE A 195 -4.32 -20.10 5.14
C ILE A 195 -5.10 -21.32 5.66
N ASN A 196 -6.24 -21.11 6.32
CA ASN A 196 -7.07 -22.21 6.79
C ASN A 196 -7.52 -23.12 5.64
N HIS A 197 -7.92 -22.54 4.50
CA HIS A 197 -8.30 -23.32 3.32
C HIS A 197 -7.11 -24.09 2.75
N VAL A 198 -5.97 -23.41 2.54
CA VAL A 198 -4.76 -24.01 1.96
C VAL A 198 -4.25 -25.18 2.80
N LEU A 199 -4.27 -25.04 4.14
CA LEU A 199 -3.89 -26.11 5.05
C LEU A 199 -4.87 -27.29 5.00
N ALA A 200 -6.17 -27.01 5.01
CA ALA A 200 -7.21 -28.04 4.93
C ALA A 200 -7.16 -28.81 3.58
N ALA A 201 -6.79 -28.14 2.49
CA ALA A 201 -6.65 -28.73 1.17
C ALA A 201 -5.32 -29.50 0.97
N GLY A 202 -4.38 -29.42 1.92
CA GLY A 202 -3.05 -30.03 1.77
C GLY A 202 -2.13 -29.30 0.78
N ASP A 203 -2.44 -28.04 0.45
CA ASP A 203 -1.76 -27.25 -0.58
C ASP A 203 -0.70 -26.29 0.00
N ALA A 204 -0.31 -26.45 1.27
CA ALA A 204 0.63 -25.57 1.98
C ALA A 204 1.92 -25.28 1.19
N ARG A 205 2.46 -26.31 0.52
CA ARG A 205 3.66 -26.18 -0.33
C ARG A 205 3.51 -25.16 -1.47
N HIS A 206 2.28 -24.91 -1.93
CA HIS A 206 2.01 -23.96 -2.99
C HIS A 206 1.98 -22.52 -2.48
N ALA A 207 1.70 -22.32 -1.19
CA ALA A 207 1.68 -21.01 -0.52
C ALA A 207 3.04 -20.55 0.02
N VAL A 208 4.14 -21.18 -0.42
CA VAL A 208 5.52 -20.76 -0.15
C VAL A 208 6.10 -20.08 -1.40
N ASN A 209 6.77 -18.94 -1.21
CA ASN A 209 7.42 -18.14 -2.25
C ASN A 209 8.74 -18.78 -2.74
N ILE A 210 9.46 -18.07 -3.62
CA ILE A 210 10.74 -18.55 -4.19
C ILE A 210 11.91 -18.57 -3.19
N ASN A 211 11.82 -17.81 -2.10
CA ASN A 211 12.82 -17.71 -1.04
C ASN A 211 12.57 -18.73 0.10
N GLY A 212 11.50 -19.53 0.00
CA GLY A 212 11.13 -20.50 1.03
C GLY A 212 10.32 -19.92 2.20
N THR A 213 9.76 -18.72 2.06
CA THR A 213 8.94 -18.04 3.08
C THR A 213 7.48 -17.93 2.63
N ASP A 214 6.57 -17.58 3.54
CA ASP A 214 5.13 -17.55 3.26
C ASP A 214 4.79 -16.51 2.19
N LEU A 215 4.05 -16.94 1.15
CA LEU A 215 3.56 -16.08 0.07
C LEU A 215 2.46 -15.15 0.55
N TYR A 216 1.57 -15.61 1.43
CA TYR A 216 0.46 -14.82 1.97
C TYR A 216 0.78 -14.36 3.37
N ARG A 217 0.53 -13.08 3.65
CA ARG A 217 0.84 -12.46 4.95
C ARG A 217 -0.27 -11.52 5.39
N PRO A 218 -0.50 -11.34 6.70
CA PRO A 218 -1.44 -10.34 7.17
C PRO A 218 -0.85 -8.92 7.03
N LEU A 219 -1.70 -7.91 6.85
CA LEU A 219 -1.27 -6.50 6.80
C LEU A 219 -0.59 -6.08 8.10
N SER A 220 -0.97 -6.68 9.24
CA SER A 220 -0.41 -6.42 10.56
C SER A 220 1.11 -6.65 10.67
N VAL A 221 1.72 -7.47 9.81
CA VAL A 221 3.18 -7.72 9.81
C VAL A 221 3.95 -6.96 8.73
N PHE A 222 3.24 -6.26 7.83
CA PHE A 222 3.86 -5.62 6.67
C PHE A 222 5.01 -4.66 7.03
N GLY A 223 4.80 -3.81 8.04
CA GLY A 223 5.79 -2.81 8.44
C GLY A 223 7.08 -3.43 8.98
N ASP A 224 6.96 -4.51 9.77
CA ASP A 224 8.10 -5.25 10.29
C ASP A 224 8.89 -5.93 9.17
N ASP A 225 8.19 -6.47 8.17
CA ASP A 225 8.82 -7.05 6.98
C ASP A 225 9.59 -6.00 6.18
N MET A 226 8.97 -4.86 5.89
CA MET A 226 9.61 -3.78 5.14
C MET A 226 10.85 -3.23 5.85
N LYS A 227 10.80 -3.14 7.18
CA LYS A 227 11.94 -2.72 8.02
C LYS A 227 13.13 -3.68 7.95
N ARG A 228 12.89 -4.97 7.70
CA ARG A 228 13.97 -5.96 7.54
C ARG A 228 14.66 -5.86 6.19
N VAL A 229 13.98 -5.39 5.14
CA VAL A 229 14.50 -5.42 3.77
C VAL A 229 15.01 -4.08 3.24
N VAL A 230 14.46 -2.96 3.72
CA VAL A 230 14.87 -1.62 3.28
C VAL A 230 16.37 -1.40 3.51
N GLY A 231 17.08 -1.03 2.45
CA GLY A 231 18.53 -0.84 2.45
C GLY A 231 19.35 -2.09 2.73
N ARG A 232 18.73 -3.26 2.73
CA ARG A 232 19.33 -4.56 3.01
C ARG A 232 19.06 -5.48 1.83
N SER A 233 18.43 -6.63 2.07
CA SER A 233 18.11 -7.58 1.02
C SER A 233 16.63 -7.95 1.00
N SER A 234 16.05 -7.99 -0.19
CA SER A 234 14.70 -8.50 -0.44
C SER A 234 14.57 -10.00 -0.12
N ALA A 235 15.66 -10.76 -0.15
CA ALA A 235 15.67 -12.18 0.25
C ALA A 235 15.36 -12.43 1.73
N LEU A 236 15.28 -11.37 2.54
CA LEU A 236 14.81 -11.43 3.94
C LEU A 236 13.27 -11.39 4.06
N LEU A 237 12.57 -11.29 2.93
CA LEU A 237 11.11 -11.50 2.84
C LEU A 237 10.77 -12.97 2.90
#